data_AF-A0A1J7BAG5-F1
#
_entry.id   AF-A0A1J7BAG5-F1
#
_cell.length_a   1.000
_cell.length_b   1.000
_cell.length_c   1.000
_cell.angle_alpha   90.00
_cell.angle_beta   90.00
_cell.angle_gamma   90.00
#
_symmetry.space_group_name_H-M   'P 1'
#
loop_
_entity.id
_entity.type
_entity.pdbx_description
1 polymer ?
#
loop_
_entity_poly.entity_id
_entity_poly.type
_entity_poly.pdbx_seq_one_letter_code
_entity_poly.pdbx_strand_id
1 'polypeptide(L)'
;MADPAPVARPSDSTRWRCSLCGNLTRFDVTTTRRAVEFVHVELSGEARVENTEVLEETVEQVRCRWCNAEDSIELVERPGAGSESSTA
;
A
#
# COMPACT_ATOMS: atom_id res chain seq x y z
N MET A 1 -10.50 -17.19 14.69
CA MET A 1 -10.09 -15.80 14.94
C MET A 1 -10.41 -15.04 13.67
N ALA A 2 -11.15 -13.93 13.73
CA ALA A 2 -11.50 -13.18 12.52
C ALA A 2 -10.26 -12.47 11.98
N ASP A 3 -10.03 -12.55 10.67
CA ASP A 3 -9.00 -11.71 10.03
C ASP A 3 -9.35 -10.23 10.26
N PRO A 4 -8.39 -9.38 10.64
CA PRO A 4 -8.64 -7.95 10.78
C PRO A 4 -9.13 -7.39 9.45
N ALA A 5 -10.06 -6.44 9.52
CA ALA A 5 -10.55 -5.76 8.33
C ALA A 5 -9.38 -5.12 7.56
N PRO A 6 -9.40 -5.15 6.22
CA PRO A 6 -8.30 -4.68 5.41
C PRO A 6 -8.06 -3.18 5.59
N VAL A 7 -6.79 -2.78 5.66
CA VAL A 7 -6.40 -1.37 5.82
C VAL A 7 -6.51 -0.65 4.47
N ALA A 8 -7.15 0.52 4.46
CA ALA A 8 -7.28 1.31 3.25
C ALA A 8 -5.93 1.86 2.76
N ARG A 9 -5.67 1.73 1.45
CA ARG A 9 -4.51 2.33 0.79
C ARG A 9 -4.72 3.81 0.52
N PRO A 10 -3.64 4.60 0.46
CA PRO A 10 -3.71 5.95 -0.06
C PRO A 10 -4.06 5.93 -1.54
N SER A 11 -4.88 6.88 -1.95
CA SER A 11 -5.14 7.27 -3.34
C SER A 11 -4.20 8.42 -3.74
N ASP A 12 -4.33 8.92 -4.97
CA ASP A 12 -3.63 10.13 -5.41
C ASP A 12 -3.99 11.38 -4.59
N SER A 13 -5.21 11.38 -4.00
CA SER A 13 -5.73 12.47 -3.18
C SER A 13 -5.51 12.29 -1.69
N THR A 14 -5.09 11.12 -1.23
CA THR A 14 -4.92 10.84 0.21
C THR A 14 -3.51 10.35 0.52
N ARG A 15 -3.15 10.36 1.80
CA ARG A 15 -1.87 9.87 2.30
C ARG A 15 -2.03 9.30 3.70
N TRP A 16 -1.17 8.36 4.07
CA TRP A 16 -1.10 7.92 5.46
C TRP A 16 -0.40 8.96 6.33
N ARG A 17 -0.90 9.11 7.56
CA ARG A 17 -0.30 9.89 8.63
C ARG A 17 -0.26 9.04 9.89
N CYS A 18 0.89 9.00 10.56
CA CYS A 18 0.96 8.53 11.95
C CYS A 18 0.53 9.66 12.87
N SER A 19 -0.60 9.51 13.56
CA SER A 19 -1.13 10.54 14.47
C SER A 19 -0.28 10.70 15.73
N LEU A 20 0.53 9.70 16.12
CA LEU A 20 1.41 9.77 17.29
C LEU A 20 2.67 10.61 17.08
N CYS A 21 3.41 10.39 15.99
CA CYS A 21 4.72 11.03 15.76
C CYS A 21 4.73 12.00 14.58
N GLY A 22 3.62 12.08 13.82
CA GLY A 22 3.50 12.98 12.67
C GLY A 22 4.18 12.49 11.39
N ASN A 23 4.70 11.25 11.35
CA ASN A 23 5.28 10.71 10.12
C ASN A 23 4.25 10.60 8.99
N LEU A 24 4.69 10.96 7.78
CA LEU A 24 3.88 10.99 6.56
C LEU A 24 4.52 10.22 5.39
N THR A 25 5.74 9.71 5.55
CA THR A 25 6.57 9.30 4.39
C THR A 25 7.13 7.88 4.46
N ARG A 26 7.17 7.25 5.64
CA ARG A 26 7.80 5.93 5.81
C ARG A 26 6.93 4.99 6.64
N PHE A 27 6.41 3.95 6.01
CA PHE A 27 5.59 2.92 6.64
C PHE A 27 6.04 1.54 6.17
N ASP A 28 6.01 0.57 7.08
CA ASP A 28 6.07 -0.84 6.70
C ASP A 28 4.65 -1.30 6.39
N VAL A 29 4.49 -1.94 5.23
CA VAL A 29 3.18 -2.39 4.75
C VAL A 29 3.25 -3.90 4.53
N THR A 30 2.38 -4.63 5.21
CA THR A 30 2.19 -6.06 5.01
C THR A 30 0.95 -6.27 4.13
N THR A 31 1.10 -7.08 3.08
CA THR A 31 0.05 -7.26 2.07
C THR A 31 -0.07 -8.72 1.66
N THR A 32 -1.31 -9.20 1.51
CA THR A 32 -1.60 -10.46 0.80
C THR A 32 -1.85 -10.13 -0.66
N ARG A 33 -1.27 -10.91 -1.58
CA ARG A 33 -1.48 -10.74 -3.02
C ARG A 33 -1.76 -12.08 -3.69
N ARG A 34 -2.78 -12.10 -4.54
CA ARG A 34 -3.05 -13.18 -5.48
C ARG A 34 -2.73 -12.68 -6.89
N ALA A 35 -1.88 -13.41 -7.60
CA ALA A 35 -1.38 -13.01 -8.91
C ALA A 35 -1.20 -14.22 -9.85
N VAL A 36 -1.25 -13.97 -11.14
CA VAL A 36 -0.83 -14.89 -12.20
C VAL A 36 0.52 -14.42 -12.71
N GLU A 37 1.49 -15.33 -12.79
CA GLU A 37 2.84 -15.02 -13.26
C GLU A 37 3.17 -15.82 -14.52
N PHE A 38 3.64 -15.12 -15.54
CA PHE A 38 4.26 -15.76 -16.70
C PHE A 38 5.72 -16.03 -16.36
N VAL A 39 6.00 -17.30 -16.05
CA VAL A 39 7.34 -17.77 -15.68
C VAL A 39 7.99 -18.44 -16.88
N HIS A 40 9.08 -17.85 -17.36
CA HIS A 40 9.93 -18.48 -18.35
C HIS A 40 10.97 -19.32 -17.63
N VAL A 41 10.99 -20.61 -17.95
CA VAL A 41 11.97 -21.57 -17.45
C VAL A 41 12.89 -21.94 -18.61
N GLU A 42 14.18 -21.67 -18.46
CA GLU A 42 15.18 -22.03 -19.45
C GLU A 42 15.39 -23.55 -19.50
N LEU A 43 15.96 -24.04 -20.60
CA LEU A 43 16.33 -25.46 -20.74
C LEU A 43 17.36 -25.91 -19.69
N SER A 44 18.13 -24.97 -19.13
CA SER A 44 19.07 -25.19 -18.01
C SER A 44 18.37 -25.39 -16.66
N GLY A 45 17.09 -25.02 -16.56
CA GLY A 45 16.28 -25.08 -15.34
C GLY A 45 16.19 -23.75 -14.56
N GLU A 46 16.89 -22.69 -14.98
CA GLU A 46 16.75 -21.37 -14.37
C GLU A 46 15.36 -20.76 -14.68
N ALA A 47 14.71 -20.18 -13.67
CA ALA A 47 13.37 -19.61 -13.81
C ALA A 47 13.37 -18.10 -13.59
N ARG A 48 12.67 -17.38 -14.46
CA ARG A 48 12.47 -15.94 -14.38
C ARG A 48 11.00 -15.59 -14.60
N VAL A 49 10.48 -14.70 -13.75
CA VAL A 49 9.17 -14.07 -13.98
C VAL A 49 9.33 -12.99 -15.05
N GLU A 50 8.61 -13.11 -16.15
CA GLU A 50 8.62 -12.12 -17.25
C GLU A 50 7.45 -11.14 -17.14
N ASN A 51 6.31 -11.59 -16.63
CA ASN A 51 5.15 -10.75 -16.37
C ASN A 51 4.38 -11.22 -15.13
N THR A 52 3.82 -10.26 -14.39
CA THR A 52 2.96 -10.52 -13.23
C THR A 52 1.65 -9.76 -13.40
N GLU A 53 0.54 -10.48 -13.43
CA GLU A 53 -0.82 -9.92 -13.39
C GLU A 53 -1.38 -10.05 -11.97
N VAL A 54 -1.75 -8.93 -11.36
CA VAL A 54 -2.34 -8.91 -10.01
C VAL A 54 -3.84 -9.10 -10.12
N LEU A 55 -4.35 -10.18 -9.54
CA LEU A 55 -5.79 -10.42 -9.50
C LEU A 55 -6.42 -9.73 -8.29
N GLU A 56 -5.72 -9.74 -7.16
CA GLU A 56 -6.22 -9.23 -5.89
C GLU A 56 -5.05 -8.86 -4.98
N GLU A 57 -5.17 -7.75 -4.28
CA GLU A 57 -4.15 -7.30 -3.32
C GLU A 57 -4.81 -6.59 -2.14
N THR A 58 -4.52 -7.09 -0.94
CA THR A 58 -5.11 -6.61 0.32
C THR A 58 -3.99 -6.11 1.23
N VAL A 59 -4.16 -4.93 1.84
CA VAL A 59 -3.25 -4.49 2.92
C VAL A 59 -3.74 -5.04 4.24
N GLU A 60 -2.89 -5.83 4.89
CA GLU A 60 -3.19 -6.43 6.19
C GLU A 60 -2.81 -5.49 7.32
N GLN A 61 -1.67 -4.79 7.19
CA GLN A 61 -1.10 -4.03 8.29
C GLN A 61 -0.24 -2.88 7.76
N VAL A 62 -0.32 -1.73 8.42
CA VAL A 62 0.55 -0.56 8.17
C VAL A 62 1.20 -0.13 9.48
N ARG A 63 2.53 -0.04 9.52
CA ARG A 63 3.28 0.31 10.73
C ARG A 63 4.13 1.53 10.46
N CYS A 64 4.10 2.51 11.37
CA CYS A 64 5.00 3.63 11.30
C CYS A 64 6.45 3.16 11.48
N ARG A 65 7.31 3.35 10.48
CA ARG A 65 8.72 2.95 10.54
C ARG A 65 9.52 3.72 11.61
N TRP A 66 9.03 4.88 12.05
CA TRP A 66 9.72 5.74 13.03
C TRP A 66 9.43 5.38 14.48
N CYS A 67 8.16 5.17 14.82
CA CYS A 67 7.73 4.93 16.21
C CYS A 67 7.09 3.56 16.43
N ASN A 68 7.04 2.72 15.40
CA ASN A 68 6.53 1.35 15.43
C ASN A 68 5.04 1.20 15.75
N ALA A 69 4.27 2.30 15.70
CA ALA A 69 2.82 2.26 15.92
C ALA A 69 2.06 1.68 14.72
N GLU A 70 1.05 0.88 14.99
CA GLU A 70 0.23 0.16 13.99
C GLU A 70 -1.23 0.59 14.00
N ASP A 71 -1.75 0.96 15.17
CA ASP A 71 -3.14 1.37 15.40
C ASP A 71 -3.38 2.88 15.23
N SER A 72 -2.31 3.63 14.99
CA SER A 72 -2.32 5.10 14.96
C SER A 72 -2.06 5.67 13.57
N ILE A 73 -2.34 4.87 12.52
CA ILE A 73 -2.19 5.27 11.12
C ILE A 73 -3.56 5.63 10.55
N GLU A 74 -3.69 6.87 10.08
CA GLU A 74 -4.91 7.40 9.48
C GLU A 74 -4.68 7.82 8.03
N LEU A 75 -5.72 7.75 7.21
CA LEU A 75 -5.75 8.41 5.90
C LEU A 75 -6.15 9.86 6.06
N VAL A 76 -5.36 10.76 5.50
CA VAL A 76 -5.63 12.19 5.45
C VAL A 76 -5.54 12.69 4.02
N GLU A 77 -6.19 13.82 3.73
CA GLU A 77 -6.06 14.50 2.45
C GLU A 77 -4.59 14.87 2.15
N ARG A 78 -4.22 14.69 0.89
CA ARG A 78 -2.95 15.16 0.37
C ARG A 78 -3.10 16.64 0.01
N PRO A 79 -2.23 17.53 0.52
CA PRO A 79 -2.23 18.93 0.10
C PRO A 79 -2.11 19.06 -1.42
N GLY A 80 -2.98 19.86 -2.03
CA GLY A 80 -2.99 20.11 -3.48
C GLY A 80 -3.79 19.10 -4.31
N ALA A 81 -4.42 18.09 -3.70
CA ALA A 81 -5.28 17.14 -4.42
C ALA A 81 -6.63 17.72 -4.88
N GLY A 82 -6.95 18.96 -4.51
CA GLY A 82 -8.24 19.62 -4.78
C GLY A 82 -8.16 20.96 -5.52
N SER A 83 -7.07 21.25 -6.23
CA SER A 83 -6.92 22.52 -6.94
C SER A 83 -7.45 22.48 -8.38
N GLU A 84 -8.70 22.04 -8.57
CA GLU A 84 -9.49 22.35 -9.78
C GLU A 84 -10.95 22.59 -9.35
N SER A 85 -11.25 23.80 -8.88
CA SER A 85 -12.56 24.49 -9.02
C SER A 85 -12.57 25.79 -8.20
N SER A 86 -12.44 26.93 -8.89
CA SER A 86 -13.29 28.10 -8.70
C SER A 86 -12.85 29.19 -9.70
N THR A 87 -13.36 29.12 -10.92
CA THR A 87 -13.45 30.31 -11.78
C THR A 87 -14.83 30.91 -11.52
N ALA A 88 -14.85 32.05 -10.85
CA ALA A 88 -15.99 32.95 -10.75
C ALA A 88 -15.56 34.32 -11.29
#